data_AF-A0A7S3YJL1-F1
#
_entry.id   AF-A0A7S3YJL1-F1
#
_cell.length_a   1.000
_cell.length_b   1.000
_cell.length_c   1.000
_cell.angle_alpha   90.00
_cell.angle_beta   90.00
_cell.angle_gamma   90.00
#
_symmetry.space_group_name_H-M   'P 1'
#
loop_
_entity.id
_entity.type
_entity.pdbx_description
1 polymer ?
#
loop_
_entity_poly.entity_id
_entity_poly.type
_entity_poly.pdbx_seq_one_letter_code
_entity_poly.pdbx_strand_id
1 'polypeptide(L)'
;KIDADGFLSEKYEVCGETRLRMIVRQVPGDGSCLFHAINLCLGHVSSSNGTHPRIDLDELNYCSQQLREETVDLLSKGDKILVKEGDECFPAKDLVAAVAAYEDMDPEVYLASMRQPTSWGGGPELLALANLLR
;
A
#
# COMPACT_ATOMS: atom_id res chain seq x y z
N LYS A 1 -15.22 -14.09 14.11
CA LYS A 1 -15.75 -12.89 14.83
C LYS A 1 -14.69 -11.80 14.76
N ILE A 2 -15.07 -10.54 14.52
CA ILE A 2 -14.14 -9.40 14.54
C ILE A 2 -14.07 -8.86 15.97
N ASP A 3 -12.88 -8.66 16.52
CA ASP A 3 -12.70 -8.01 17.83
C ASP A 3 -12.72 -6.47 17.73
N ALA A 4 -12.62 -5.80 18.88
CA ALA A 4 -12.69 -4.34 18.95
C ALA A 4 -11.52 -3.63 18.26
N ASP A 5 -10.38 -4.31 18.10
CA ASP A 5 -9.17 -3.77 17.46
C ASP A 5 -9.09 -4.14 15.96
N GLY A 6 -10.14 -4.77 15.43
CA GLY A 6 -10.35 -5.08 14.01
C GLY A 6 -9.84 -6.45 13.57
N PHE A 7 -9.33 -7.30 14.48
CA PHE A 7 -8.80 -8.61 14.11
C PHE A 7 -9.88 -9.67 13.99
N LEU A 8 -9.71 -10.57 13.02
CA LEU A 8 -10.44 -11.82 12.99
C LEU A 8 -9.91 -12.75 14.07
N SER A 9 -10.83 -13.37 14.81
CA SER A 9 -10.51 -14.37 15.85
C SER A 9 -9.79 -15.62 15.34
N GLU A 10 -9.87 -15.89 14.04
CA GLU A 10 -9.35 -17.09 13.40
C GLU A 10 -7.97 -16.85 12.80
N LYS A 11 -7.17 -17.92 12.78
CA LYS A 11 -5.89 -17.96 12.07
C LYS A 11 -6.13 -18.64 10.73
N TYR A 12 -5.65 -18.01 9.66
CA TYR A 12 -5.79 -18.49 8.29
C TYR A 12 -4.47 -19.07 7.82
N GLU A 13 -4.52 -20.27 7.25
CA GLU A 13 -3.37 -20.82 6.52
C GLU A 13 -3.20 -20.08 5.21
N VAL A 14 -1.97 -19.63 4.94
CA VAL A 14 -1.63 -18.93 3.71
C VAL A 14 -0.98 -19.92 2.76
N CYS A 15 -1.46 -19.96 1.51
CA CYS A 15 -0.83 -20.75 0.46
C CYS A 15 0.55 -20.17 0.15
N GLY A 16 1.60 -20.96 0.38
CA GLY A 16 2.99 -20.61 0.09
C GLY A 16 3.91 -21.81 0.27
N GLU A 17 5.20 -21.66 -0.05
CA GLU A 17 6.20 -22.73 0.10
C GLU A 17 6.32 -23.21 1.55
N THR A 18 6.14 -22.28 2.50
CA THR A 18 6.02 -22.55 3.92
C THR A 18 4.57 -22.42 4.39
N ARG A 19 4.10 -23.37 5.20
CA ARG A 19 2.81 -23.29 5.89
C ARG A 19 2.84 -22.23 6.98
N LEU A 20 2.52 -20.99 6.63
CA LEU A 20 2.37 -19.88 7.56
C LEU A 20 0.91 -19.72 7.96
N ARG A 21 0.69 -19.29 9.20
CA ARG A 21 -0.63 -18.93 9.73
C ARG A 21 -0.65 -17.46 10.05
N MET A 22 -1.57 -16.71 9.44
CA MET A 22 -1.75 -15.28 9.64
C MET A 22 -3.06 -15.00 10.37
N ILE A 23 -3.09 -13.89 11.10
CA ILE A 23 -4.33 -13.31 11.64
C ILE A 23 -4.65 -12.10 10.75
N VAL A 24 -5.90 -12.01 10.31
CA VAL A 24 -6.36 -10.90 9.46
C VAL A 24 -6.80 -9.74 10.34
N ARG A 25 -6.34 -8.53 10.00
CA ARG A 25 -6.85 -7.28 10.55
C ARG A 25 -7.66 -6.55 9.49
N GLN A 26 -8.90 -6.20 9.81
CA GLN A 26 -9.75 -5.41 8.94
C GLN A 26 -9.30 -3.94 8.93
N VAL A 27 -9.40 -3.32 7.77
CA VAL A 27 -9.19 -1.88 7.56
C VAL A 27 -10.42 -1.28 6.87
N PRO A 28 -10.61 0.06 6.93
CA PRO A 28 -11.66 0.72 6.17
C PRO A 28 -11.60 0.40 4.67
N GLY A 29 -12.77 0.18 4.07
CA GLY A 29 -12.94 -0.10 2.64
C GLY A 29 -13.37 1.13 1.85
N ASP A 30 -12.68 2.25 2.02
CA ASP A 30 -13.01 3.57 1.48
C ASP A 30 -12.21 3.96 0.22
N GLY A 31 -11.39 3.03 -0.29
CA GLY A 31 -10.47 3.24 -1.40
C GLY A 31 -9.02 3.45 -0.98
N SER A 32 -8.75 3.69 0.31
CA SER A 32 -7.39 3.78 0.86
C SER A 32 -6.90 2.51 1.55
N CYS A 33 -7.63 1.40 1.41
CA CYS A 33 -7.37 0.14 2.11
C CYS A 33 -5.93 -0.39 1.96
N LEU A 34 -5.29 -0.25 0.79
CA LEU A 34 -3.88 -0.60 0.59
C LEU A 34 -2.98 0.20 1.56
N PHE A 35 -3.11 1.51 1.56
CA PHE A 35 -2.31 2.41 2.40
C PHE A 35 -2.64 2.25 3.88
N HIS A 36 -3.90 1.96 4.24
CA HIS A 36 -4.27 1.63 5.61
C HIS A 36 -3.58 0.35 6.10
N ALA A 37 -3.62 -0.71 5.29
CA ALA A 37 -3.01 -1.98 5.64
C ALA A 37 -1.49 -1.83 5.83
N ILE A 38 -0.81 -1.15 4.91
CA ILE A 38 0.64 -0.91 5.00
C ILE A 38 0.97 -0.04 6.22
N ASN A 39 0.23 1.05 6.46
CA ASN A 39 0.48 1.93 7.61
C ASN A 39 0.34 1.19 8.95
N LEU A 40 -0.66 0.31 9.10
CA LEU A 40 -0.80 -0.50 10.32
C LEU A 40 0.31 -1.54 10.49
N CYS A 41 0.84 -2.08 9.39
CA CYS A 41 2.02 -2.96 9.42
C CYS A 41 3.27 -2.19 9.83
N LEU A 42 3.50 -0.99 9.27
CA LEU A 42 4.62 -0.13 9.65
C LEU A 42 4.55 0.28 11.13
N GLY A 43 3.35 0.62 11.63
CA GLY A 43 3.13 0.92 13.04
C GLY A 43 3.43 -0.28 13.95
N HIS A 44 3.13 -1.51 13.53
CA HIS A 44 3.49 -2.72 14.26
C HIS A 44 5.00 -2.93 14.33
N VAL A 45 5.69 -2.82 13.19
CA VAL A 45 7.17 -2.96 13.12
C VAL A 45 7.87 -1.88 13.94
N SER A 46 7.31 -0.67 13.97
CA SER A 46 7.86 0.46 14.72
C SER A 46 7.55 0.40 16.23
N SER A 47 6.65 -0.49 16.65
CA SER A 47 6.26 -0.60 18.06
C SER A 47 7.31 -1.37 18.86
N SER A 48 7.83 -0.75 19.92
CA SER A 48 8.88 -1.33 20.78
C SER A 48 8.49 -2.61 21.50
N ASN A 49 7.20 -2.89 21.63
CA ASN A 49 6.64 -4.08 22.27
C ASN A 49 6.10 -5.13 21.27
N GLY A 50 6.24 -4.89 19.95
CA GLY A 50 5.70 -5.77 18.91
C GLY A 50 4.17 -5.90 18.93
N THR A 51 3.44 -4.90 19.42
CA THR A 51 1.97 -4.88 19.37
C THR A 51 1.49 -4.02 18.21
N HIS A 52 0.39 -4.42 17.58
CA HIS A 52 -0.28 -3.56 16.62
C HIS A 52 -0.86 -2.31 17.32
N PRO A 53 -0.73 -1.11 16.72
CA PRO A 53 -1.34 0.09 17.27
C PRO A 53 -2.86 -0.05 17.27
N ARG A 54 -3.52 0.55 18.26
CA ARG A 54 -4.99 0.73 18.22
C ARG A 54 -5.35 1.56 16.99
N ILE A 55 -6.49 1.25 16.37
CA ILE A 55 -6.98 2.05 15.23
C ILE A 55 -7.65 3.30 15.79
N ASP A 56 -6.97 4.43 15.66
CA ASP A 56 -7.60 5.74 15.58
C ASP A 56 -7.85 6.03 14.08
N LEU A 57 -9.11 6.21 13.69
CA LEU A 57 -9.47 6.38 12.28
C LEU A 57 -8.96 7.70 11.70
N ASP A 58 -8.93 8.78 12.49
CA ASP A 58 -8.48 10.08 12.00
C ASP A 58 -6.97 10.05 11.78
N GLU A 59 -6.21 9.47 12.70
CA GLU A 59 -4.77 9.27 12.56
C GLU A 59 -4.44 8.31 11.41
N LEU A 60 -5.18 7.18 11.30
CA LEU A 60 -4.99 6.22 10.22
C LEU A 60 -5.23 6.87 8.86
N ASN A 61 -6.31 7.64 8.70
CA ASN A 61 -6.63 8.32 7.46
C ASN A 61 -5.56 9.35 7.09
N TYR A 62 -5.11 10.14 8.08
CA TYR A 62 -4.05 11.12 7.89
C TYR A 62 -2.74 10.46 7.43
N CYS A 63 -2.25 9.47 8.16
CA CYS A 63 -0.99 8.79 7.85
C CYS A 63 -1.07 8.01 6.52
N SER A 64 -2.21 7.38 6.23
CA SER A 64 -2.41 6.69 4.94
C SER A 64 -2.46 7.65 3.77
N GLN A 65 -3.04 8.85 3.92
CA GLN A 65 -2.97 9.88 2.89
C GLN A 65 -1.54 10.38 2.69
N GLN A 66 -0.77 10.63 3.75
CA GLN A 66 0.64 11.01 3.61
C GLN A 66 1.44 9.96 2.85
N LEU A 67 1.26 8.68 3.21
CA LEU A 67 1.92 7.56 2.54
C LEU A 67 1.51 7.46 1.05
N ARG A 68 0.24 7.72 0.73
CA ARG A 68 -0.26 7.81 -0.65
C ARG A 68 0.44 8.95 -1.41
N GLU A 69 0.49 10.16 -0.86
CA GLU A 69 1.13 11.30 -1.50
C GLU A 69 2.61 11.03 -1.80
N GLU A 70 3.36 10.48 -0.84
CA GLU A 70 4.78 10.12 -1.05
C GLU A 70 4.96 9.05 -2.13
N THR A 71 4.04 8.09 -2.19
CA THR A 71 4.02 7.05 -3.21
C THR A 71 3.81 7.65 -4.60
N VAL A 72 2.79 8.52 -4.77
CA VAL A 72 2.51 9.18 -6.05
C VAL A 72 3.62 10.15 -6.42
N ASP A 73 4.25 10.83 -5.46
CA ASP A 73 5.42 11.67 -5.69
C ASP A 73 6.61 10.88 -6.22
N LEU A 74 6.81 9.65 -5.74
CA LEU A 74 7.84 8.75 -6.29
C LEU A 74 7.52 8.35 -7.73
N LEU A 75 6.27 7.97 -8.00
CA LEU A 75 5.81 7.59 -9.35
C LEU A 75 5.88 8.75 -10.35
N SER A 76 5.62 9.97 -9.87
CA SER A 76 5.68 11.19 -10.67
C SER A 76 7.12 11.57 -11.06
N LYS A 77 8.14 11.05 -10.38
CA LYS A 77 9.54 11.20 -10.78
C LYS A 77 9.85 10.21 -11.89
N GLY A 78 9.42 10.51 -13.11
CA GLY A 78 9.44 9.57 -14.24
C GLY A 78 10.77 8.83 -14.49
N ASP A 79 11.91 9.48 -14.26
CA ASP A 79 13.24 8.86 -14.44
C ASP A 79 13.73 8.06 -13.21
N LYS A 80 12.93 7.99 -12.14
CA LYS A 80 13.23 7.16 -10.97
C LYS A 80 13.18 5.70 -11.38
N ILE A 81 14.28 4.98 -11.19
CA ILE A 81 14.31 3.53 -11.34
C ILE A 81 13.66 2.87 -10.13
N LEU A 82 12.68 2.00 -10.40
CA LEU A 82 12.00 1.15 -9.43
C LEU A 82 12.51 -0.28 -9.59
N VAL A 83 12.87 -0.92 -8.47
CA VAL A 83 13.30 -2.32 -8.42
C VAL A 83 12.11 -3.19 -8.07
N LYS A 84 11.78 -4.17 -8.92
CA LYS A 84 10.69 -5.12 -8.70
C LYS A 84 11.17 -6.35 -7.93
N GLU A 85 12.17 -7.04 -8.48
CA GLU A 85 12.73 -8.25 -7.88
C GLU A 85 14.11 -8.55 -8.48
N GLY A 86 15.10 -8.86 -7.64
CA GLY A 86 16.47 -9.12 -8.11
C GLY A 86 17.02 -7.95 -8.93
N ASP A 87 17.45 -8.25 -10.15
CA ASP A 87 17.97 -7.25 -11.12
C ASP A 87 16.87 -6.66 -12.02
N GLU A 88 15.61 -7.07 -11.85
CA GLU A 88 14.47 -6.53 -12.61
C GLU A 88 14.13 -5.12 -12.11
N CYS A 89 14.38 -4.12 -12.96
CA CYS A 89 14.08 -2.73 -12.67
C CYS A 89 13.58 -1.99 -13.91
N PHE A 90 12.78 -0.95 -13.70
CA PHE A 90 12.30 -0.09 -14.78
C PHE A 90 12.04 1.35 -14.28
N PRO A 91 12.10 2.34 -15.17
CA PRO A 91 11.69 3.71 -14.86
C PRO A 91 10.23 3.79 -14.40
N ALA A 92 9.95 4.67 -13.45
CA ALA A 92 8.59 4.94 -12.95
C ALA A 92 7.63 5.36 -14.08
N LYS A 93 8.10 6.16 -15.04
CA LYS A 93 7.28 6.58 -16.18
C LYS A 93 6.78 5.42 -17.03
N ASP A 94 7.56 4.35 -17.18
CA ASP A 94 7.18 3.19 -18.00
C ASP A 94 6.07 2.40 -17.31
N LEU A 95 6.14 2.29 -15.98
CA LEU A 95 5.10 1.68 -15.16
C LEU A 95 3.79 2.48 -15.21
N VAL A 96 3.88 3.79 -15.00
CA VAL A 96 2.72 4.69 -15.04
C VAL A 96 2.08 4.67 -16.43
N ALA A 97 2.87 4.75 -17.49
CA ALA A 97 2.37 4.69 -18.87
C ALA A 97 1.66 3.36 -19.17
N ALA A 98 2.20 2.23 -18.70
CA ALA A 98 1.58 0.92 -18.90
C ALA A 98 0.22 0.81 -18.22
N VAL A 99 0.10 1.30 -16.98
CA VAL A 99 -1.15 1.23 -16.21
C VAL A 99 -2.18 2.23 -16.73
N ALA A 100 -1.76 3.47 -17.01
CA ALA A 100 -2.63 4.48 -17.59
C ALA A 100 -3.21 4.00 -18.94
N ALA A 101 -2.39 3.38 -19.80
CA ALA A 101 -2.87 2.78 -21.04
C ALA A 101 -3.85 1.61 -20.82
N TYR A 102 -3.64 0.78 -19.79
CA TYR A 102 -4.57 -0.28 -19.43
C TYR A 102 -5.93 0.25 -18.96
N GLU A 103 -5.94 1.40 -18.28
CA GLU A 103 -7.16 2.06 -17.79
C GLU A 103 -7.75 3.08 -18.78
N ASP A 104 -7.25 3.13 -20.02
CA ASP A 104 -7.67 4.08 -21.07
C ASP A 104 -7.61 5.54 -20.62
N MET A 105 -6.52 5.91 -19.94
CA MET A 105 -6.28 7.27 -19.44
C MET A 105 -4.87 7.78 -19.72
N ASP A 106 -4.74 9.09 -19.61
CA ASP A 106 -3.46 9.79 -19.72
C ASP A 106 -2.62 9.58 -18.42
N PRO A 107 -1.29 9.40 -18.50
CA PRO A 107 -0.42 9.21 -17.34
C PRO A 107 -0.55 10.29 -16.26
N GLU A 108 -0.66 11.56 -16.65
CA GLU A 108 -0.82 12.66 -15.70
C GLU A 108 -2.19 12.63 -15.03
N VAL A 109 -3.23 12.21 -15.77
CA VAL A 109 -4.58 12.01 -15.22
C VAL A 109 -4.61 10.84 -14.24
N TYR A 110 -3.92 9.74 -14.54
CA TYR A 110 -3.75 8.62 -13.62
C TYR A 110 -3.08 9.06 -12.31
N LEU A 111 -1.96 9.78 -12.40
CA LEU A 111 -1.25 10.26 -11.20
C LEU A 111 -2.10 11.23 -10.38
N ALA A 112 -2.84 12.13 -11.03
CA ALA A 112 -3.74 13.05 -10.35
C ALA A 112 -4.92 12.33 -9.68
N SER A 113 -5.48 11.30 -10.31
CA SER A 113 -6.55 10.49 -9.74
C SER A 113 -6.04 9.68 -8.55
N MET A 114 -4.81 9.15 -8.59
CA MET A 114 -4.23 8.35 -7.52
C MET A 114 -3.95 9.13 -6.23
N ARG A 115 -3.91 10.47 -6.28
CA ARG A 115 -3.86 11.31 -5.08
C ARG A 115 -5.20 11.38 -4.34
N GLN A 116 -6.31 11.06 -5.00
CA GLN A 116 -7.62 11.11 -4.33
C GLN A 116 -7.72 10.01 -3.27
N PRO A 117 -8.19 10.31 -2.04
CA PRO A 117 -8.30 9.32 -0.95
C PRO A 117 -9.18 8.12 -1.28
N THR A 118 -10.08 8.25 -2.26
CA THR A 118 -11.02 7.20 -2.68
C THR A 118 -10.50 6.33 -3.82
N SER A 119 -9.34 6.65 -4.40
CA SER A 119 -8.76 5.89 -5.52
C SER A 119 -8.05 4.65 -5.04
N TRP A 120 -8.33 3.51 -5.67
CA TRP A 120 -7.80 2.22 -5.24
C TRP A 120 -6.35 2.07 -5.71
N GLY A 121 -5.43 1.91 -4.76
CA GLY A 121 -4.05 1.57 -5.07
C GLY A 121 -3.91 0.09 -5.47
N GLY A 122 -2.88 -0.22 -6.23
CA GLY A 122 -2.62 -1.57 -6.72
C GLY A 122 -1.13 -1.88 -6.84
N GLY A 123 -0.79 -2.67 -7.86
CA GLY A 123 0.59 -3.11 -8.13
C GLY A 123 1.61 -1.97 -8.27
N PRO A 124 1.31 -0.89 -9.02
CA PRO A 124 2.24 0.22 -9.19
C PRO A 124 2.56 0.92 -7.87
N GLU A 125 1.53 1.20 -7.07
CA GLU A 125 1.67 1.82 -5.75
C GLU A 125 2.43 0.89 -4.80
N LEU A 126 2.14 -0.41 -4.81
CA LEU A 126 2.85 -1.38 -3.98
C LEU A 126 4.33 -1.45 -4.32
N LEU A 127 4.68 -1.41 -5.61
CA LEU A 127 6.07 -1.38 -6.06
C LEU A 127 6.77 -0.08 -5.66
N ALA A 128 6.10 1.06 -5.82
CA ALA A 128 6.60 2.36 -5.39
C ALA A 128 6.81 2.41 -3.87
N LEU A 129 5.84 1.90 -3.09
CA LEU A 129 5.93 1.75 -1.63
C LEU A 129 7.13 0.91 -1.22
N ALA A 130 7.34 -0.25 -1.85
CA ALA A 130 8.51 -1.10 -1.57
C ALA A 130 9.83 -0.36 -1.81
N ASN A 131 9.91 0.44 -2.87
CA ASN A 131 11.10 1.24 -3.18
C ASN A 131 11.30 2.45 -2.27
N LEU A 132 10.22 2.98 -1.70
CA LEU A 132 10.21 4.09 -0.75
C LEU A 132 10.65 3.62 0.65
N LEU A 133 10.11 2.48 1.10
CA LEU A 133 10.23 2.01 2.49
C LEU A 133 11.53 1.22 2.78
N ARG A 134 12.19 0.67 1.75
CA ARG A 134 13.48 -0.05 1.79
C ARG A 134 13.68 -0.97 3.00
#